data_AF-A0A5D0V0I7-F1
#
_entry.id   AF-A0A5D0V0I7-F1
#
_cell.length_a   1.000
_cell.length_b   1.000
_cell.length_c   1.000
_cell.angle_alpha   90.00
_cell.angle_beta   90.00
_cell.angle_gamma   90.00
#
_symmetry.space_group_name_H-M   'P 1'
#
loop_
_entity.id
_entity.type
_entity.pdbx_description
1 polymer ?
#
loop_
_entity_poly.entity_id
_entity_poly.type
_entity_poly.pdbx_seq_one_letter_code
_entity_poly.pdbx_strand_id
1 'polypeptide(L)'
;MSAVSPRRTALTVPSIPRGYVQYLQTKLLEAEAGLTAMTDRYERTKARFDRCYARRGITPEADIVNYSNAKGMNPELKFWYAKVEHFQREVAAYGAALTGLDAARRMLTDDGYRVPEYGRSRNNRRALNRVS
;
A
#
# COMPACT_ATOMS: atom_id res chain seq x y z
N MET A 1 27.88 8.65 -43.84
CA MET A 1 28.16 7.82 -42.65
C MET A 1 26.87 7.70 -41.86
N SER A 2 26.24 6.53 -41.85
CA SER A 2 24.96 6.31 -41.16
C SER A 2 25.20 6.00 -39.69
N ALA A 3 24.63 6.82 -38.80
CA ALA A 3 24.71 6.62 -37.37
C ALA A 3 23.94 5.37 -36.97
N VAL A 4 24.67 4.37 -36.46
CA VAL A 4 24.09 3.19 -35.81
C VAL A 4 23.52 3.64 -34.46
N SER A 5 22.20 3.61 -34.32
CA SER A 5 21.54 3.84 -33.03
C SER A 5 21.92 2.72 -32.05
N PRO A 6 22.35 3.03 -30.81
CA PRO A 6 22.66 2.00 -29.83
C PRO A 6 21.38 1.25 -29.44
N ARG A 7 21.44 -0.08 -29.46
CA ARG A 7 20.38 -0.96 -28.96
C ARG A 7 20.08 -0.58 -27.51
N ARG A 8 18.84 -0.14 -27.26
CA ARG A 8 18.28 0.01 -25.92
C ARG A 8 18.45 -1.32 -25.19
N THR A 9 19.34 -1.35 -24.20
CA THR A 9 19.52 -2.48 -23.30
C THR A 9 18.19 -2.71 -22.61
N ALA A 10 17.60 -3.88 -22.80
CA ALA A 10 16.43 -4.30 -22.02
C ALA A 10 16.86 -4.28 -20.55
N LEU A 11 16.28 -3.36 -19.78
CA LEU A 11 16.45 -3.35 -18.33
C LEU A 11 16.02 -4.73 -17.83
N THR A 12 16.96 -5.49 -17.28
CA THR A 12 16.67 -6.69 -16.51
C THR A 12 15.75 -6.28 -15.38
N VAL A 13 14.44 -6.45 -15.57
CA VAL A 13 13.44 -6.16 -14.55
C VAL A 13 13.73 -7.11 -13.39
N PRO A 14 14.04 -6.59 -12.18
CA PRO A 14 14.20 -7.45 -11.03
C PRO A 14 12.90 -8.20 -10.81
N SER A 15 12.94 -9.52 -10.95
CA SER A 15 11.82 -10.39 -10.60
C SER A 15 11.56 -10.25 -9.11
N ILE A 16 10.44 -9.63 -8.72
CA ILE A 16 9.99 -9.60 -7.32
C ILE A 16 9.91 -11.06 -6.82
N PRO A 17 10.55 -11.41 -5.70
CA PRO A 17 10.48 -12.76 -5.17
C PRO A 17 9.03 -13.16 -4.92
N ARG A 18 8.62 -14.36 -5.37
CA ARG A 18 7.23 -14.82 -5.28
C ARG A 18 6.67 -14.78 -3.84
N GLY A 19 7.52 -14.99 -2.84
CA GLY A 19 7.13 -14.94 -1.43
C GLY A 19 6.98 -13.53 -0.86
N TYR A 20 7.46 -12.48 -1.54
CA TYR A 20 7.47 -11.12 -0.99
C TYR A 20 6.06 -10.51 -0.92
N VAL A 21 5.22 -10.76 -1.93
CA VAL A 21 3.81 -10.31 -1.90
C VAL A 21 3.05 -10.99 -0.76
N GLN A 22 3.23 -12.31 -0.61
CA GLN A 22 2.59 -13.07 0.47
C GLN A 22 3.07 -12.58 1.84
N TYR A 23 4.36 -12.28 1.99
CA TYR A 23 4.91 -11.67 3.21
C TYR A 23 4.23 -10.33 3.53
N LEU A 24 4.10 -9.43 2.55
CA LEU A 24 3.45 -8.13 2.75
C LEU A 24 1.96 -8.27 3.11
N GLN A 25 1.26 -9.23 2.51
CA GLN A 25 -0.14 -9.53 2.86
C GLN A 25 -0.26 -10.02 4.31
N THR A 26 0.59 -10.96 4.74
CA THR A 26 0.63 -11.42 6.13
C THR A 26 0.93 -10.27 7.08
N LYS A 27 1.91 -9.42 6.75
CA LYS A 27 2.27 -8.25 7.56
C LYS A 27 1.16 -7.22 7.66
N LEU A 28 0.42 -7.00 6.58
CA LEU A 28 -0.75 -6.13 6.59
C LEU A 28 -1.82 -6.66 7.55
N LEU A 29 -2.16 -7.94 7.47
CA LEU A 29 -3.14 -8.56 8.37
C LEU A 29 -2.69 -8.51 9.84
N GLU A 30 -1.41 -8.78 10.12
CA GLU A 30 -0.83 -8.63 11.45
C GLU A 30 -0.95 -7.18 11.97
N ALA A 31 -0.68 -6.19 11.10
CA ALA A 31 -0.79 -4.79 11.45
C ALA A 31 -2.24 -4.34 11.69
N GLU A 32 -3.20 -4.82 10.91
CA GLU A 32 -4.63 -4.55 11.09
C GLU A 32 -5.18 -5.15 12.39
N ALA A 33 -4.79 -6.39 12.71
CA ALA A 33 -5.12 -7.04 13.97
C ALA A 33 -4.49 -6.28 15.16
N GLY A 34 -3.22 -5.87 15.02
CA GLY A 34 -2.52 -5.04 15.98
C GLY A 34 -3.21 -3.68 16.20
N LEU A 35 -3.60 -3.01 15.12
CA LEU A 35 -4.32 -1.73 15.16
C LEU A 35 -5.63 -1.85 15.93
N THR A 36 -6.42 -2.88 15.62
CA THR A 36 -7.70 -3.15 16.29
C THR A 36 -7.47 -3.36 17.79
N ALA A 37 -6.54 -4.25 18.14
CA ALA A 37 -6.25 -4.56 19.54
C ALA A 37 -5.72 -3.35 20.33
N MET A 38 -4.87 -2.52 19.73
CA MET A 38 -4.35 -1.31 20.40
C MET A 38 -5.42 -0.22 20.51
N THR A 39 -6.28 -0.07 19.51
CA THR A 39 -7.41 0.87 19.53
C THR A 39 -8.37 0.53 20.67
N ASP A 40 -8.74 -0.74 20.83
CA ASP A 40 -9.60 -1.18 21.93
C ASP A 40 -9.00 -0.90 23.31
N ARG A 41 -7.67 -1.03 23.45
CA ARG A 41 -6.96 -0.71 24.70
C ARG A 41 -6.95 0.79 24.95
N TYR A 42 -6.62 1.59 23.92
CA TYR A 42 -6.66 3.04 24.00
C TYR A 42 -8.05 3.54 24.40
N GLU A 43 -9.12 3.07 23.75
CA GLU A 43 -10.49 3.49 24.05
C GLU A 43 -10.93 3.10 25.47
N ARG A 44 -10.56 1.90 25.93
CA ARG A 44 -10.83 1.50 27.32
C ARG A 44 -10.11 2.39 28.34
N THR A 45 -8.82 2.67 28.12
CA THR A 45 -8.06 3.58 28.99
C THR A 45 -8.63 5.00 28.93
N LYS A 46 -9.02 5.47 27.74
CA LYS A 46 -9.64 6.78 27.54
C LYS A 46 -10.98 6.88 28.28
N ALA A 47 -11.86 5.89 28.15
CA ALA A 47 -13.13 5.85 28.86
C ALA A 47 -12.94 5.86 30.39
N ARG A 48 -11.91 5.19 30.91
CA ARG A 48 -11.55 5.24 32.33
C ARG A 48 -11.08 6.65 32.74
N PHE A 49 -10.20 7.25 31.95
CA PHE A 49 -9.72 8.61 32.16
C PHE A 49 -10.89 9.62 32.17
N ASP A 50 -11.75 9.57 31.15
CA ASP A 50 -12.90 10.46 31.00
C ASP A 50 -13.83 10.38 32.22
N ARG A 51 -14.16 9.15 32.68
CA ARG A 51 -14.98 8.96 33.89
C ARG A 51 -14.35 9.55 35.15
N CYS A 52 -13.03 9.45 35.30
CA CYS A 52 -12.34 9.99 36.47
C CYS A 52 -12.37 11.53 36.50
N TYR A 53 -12.19 12.17 35.34
CA TYR A 53 -12.15 13.63 35.22
C TYR A 53 -13.55 14.26 35.16
N ALA A 54 -14.54 13.57 34.59
CA ALA A 54 -15.93 14.01 34.60
C ALA A 54 -16.48 14.19 36.02
N ARG A 55 -16.08 13.34 36.99
CA ARG A 55 -16.43 13.51 38.41
C ARG A 55 -15.87 14.78 39.05
N ARG A 56 -14.87 15.40 38.42
CA ARG A 56 -14.24 16.66 38.84
C ARG A 56 -14.74 17.85 38.03
N GLY A 57 -15.75 17.67 37.17
CA GLY A 57 -16.22 18.69 36.23
C GLY A 57 -15.27 18.96 35.06
N ILE A 58 -14.15 18.23 34.96
CA ILE A 58 -13.17 18.41 33.88
C ILE A 58 -13.58 17.51 32.72
N THR A 59 -14.25 18.11 31.74
CA THR A 59 -14.70 17.45 30.50
C THR A 59 -14.32 18.30 29.30
N PRO A 60 -14.25 17.73 28.08
CA PRO A 60 -14.02 18.53 26.88
C PRO A 60 -15.01 19.69 26.73
N GLU A 61 -16.26 19.51 27.16
CA GLU A 61 -17.33 20.49 27.00
C GLU A 61 -17.31 21.58 28.08
N ALA A 62 -16.97 21.22 29.32
CA ALA A 62 -16.98 22.16 30.45
C ALA A 62 -15.62 22.86 30.67
N ASP A 63 -14.51 22.18 30.38
CA ASP A 63 -13.16 22.66 30.67
C ASP A 63 -12.11 21.99 29.76
N ILE A 64 -12.15 22.35 28.47
CA ILE A 64 -11.29 21.76 27.44
C ILE A 64 -9.80 21.97 27.71
N VAL A 65 -9.41 23.07 28.36
CA VAL A 65 -8.01 23.40 28.63
C VAL A 65 -7.45 22.44 29.66
N ASN A 66 -8.12 22.29 30.82
CA ASN A 66 -7.66 21.37 31.84
C ASN A 66 -7.82 19.91 31.40
N TYR A 67 -8.85 19.58 30.63
CA TYR A 67 -8.98 18.26 30.03
C TYR A 67 -7.80 17.93 29.10
N SER A 68 -7.43 18.85 28.22
CA SER A 68 -6.32 18.66 27.27
C SER A 68 -4.99 18.56 27.99
N ASN A 69 -4.75 19.40 29.00
CA ASN A 69 -3.55 19.33 29.85
C ASN A 69 -3.48 17.99 30.59
N ALA A 70 -4.58 17.54 31.20
CA ALA A 70 -4.63 16.27 31.91
C ALA A 70 -4.42 15.07 30.98
N LYS A 71 -5.09 15.05 29.82
CA LYS A 71 -4.91 14.01 28.80
C LYS A 71 -3.47 14.00 28.29
N GLY A 72 -2.93 15.19 28.04
CA GLY A 72 -1.56 15.41 27.61
C GLY A 72 -0.51 15.09 28.68
N MET A 73 -0.87 14.91 29.95
CA MET A 73 0.05 14.46 31.00
C MET A 73 -0.13 12.99 31.39
N ASN A 74 -1.17 12.32 30.89
CA ASN A 74 -1.42 10.92 31.19
C ASN A 74 -0.46 9.99 30.42
N PRO A 75 0.47 9.29 31.09
CA PRO A 75 1.46 8.44 30.41
C PRO A 75 0.84 7.21 29.77
N GLU A 76 -0.22 6.66 30.35
CA GLU A 76 -0.90 5.46 29.83
C GLU A 76 -1.63 5.76 28.53
N LEU A 77 -2.36 6.89 28.46
CA LEU A 77 -3.02 7.33 27.23
C LEU A 77 -2.01 7.64 26.13
N LYS A 78 -0.91 8.31 26.46
CA LYS A 78 0.19 8.54 25.50
C LYS A 78 0.75 7.23 24.95
N PHE A 79 0.99 6.26 25.82
CA PHE A 79 1.52 4.96 25.43
C PHE A 79 0.59 4.25 24.45
N TRP A 80 -0.69 4.10 24.78
CA TRP A 80 -1.64 3.41 23.90
C TRP A 80 -1.87 4.16 22.59
N TYR A 81 -1.96 5.49 22.65
CA TYR A 81 -2.07 6.31 21.45
C TYR A 81 -0.85 6.14 20.53
N ALA A 82 0.37 6.14 21.07
CA ALA A 82 1.59 5.89 20.30
C ALA A 82 1.60 4.50 19.64
N LYS A 83 1.03 3.48 20.31
CA LYS A 83 0.85 2.14 19.74
C LYS A 83 -0.16 2.11 18.60
N VAL A 84 -1.27 2.82 18.73
CA VAL A 84 -2.26 2.99 17.65
C VAL A 84 -1.60 3.66 16.44
N GLU A 85 -0.88 4.77 16.65
CA GLU A 85 -0.17 5.46 15.56
C GLU A 85 0.86 4.56 14.86
N HIS A 86 1.58 3.75 15.63
CA HIS A 86 2.54 2.80 15.06
C HIS A 86 1.87 1.84 14.08
N PHE A 87 0.77 1.19 14.48
CA PHE A 87 0.07 0.26 13.60
C PHE A 87 -0.65 0.95 12.44
N GLN A 88 -1.16 2.17 12.62
CA GLN A 88 -1.69 2.96 11.50
C GLN A 88 -0.62 3.20 10.42
N ARG A 89 0.61 3.53 10.85
CA ARG A 89 1.75 3.70 9.92
C ARG A 89 2.11 2.38 9.24
N GLU A 90 2.10 1.26 9.95
CA GLU A 90 2.36 -0.07 9.36
C GLU A 90 1.30 -0.47 8.33
N VAL A 91 0.00 -0.33 8.66
CA VAL A 91 -1.11 -0.60 7.74
C VAL A 91 -0.98 0.25 6.47
N ALA A 92 -0.71 1.55 6.62
CA ALA A 92 -0.50 2.44 5.50
C ALA A 92 0.71 2.03 4.64
N ALA A 93 1.83 1.67 5.26
CA ALA A 93 3.05 1.30 4.56
C ALA A 93 2.89 -0.02 3.77
N TYR A 94 2.37 -1.08 4.40
CA TYR A 94 2.18 -2.37 3.74
C TYR A 94 1.09 -2.30 2.67
N GLY A 95 0.00 -1.57 2.92
CA GLY A 95 -1.05 -1.33 1.93
C GLY A 95 -0.56 -0.54 0.72
N ALA A 96 0.26 0.50 0.93
CA ALA A 96 0.88 1.26 -0.15
C ALA A 96 1.86 0.40 -0.96
N ALA A 97 2.66 -0.44 -0.30
CA ALA A 97 3.58 -1.34 -0.98
C ALA A 97 2.85 -2.34 -1.89
N LEU A 98 1.79 -2.99 -1.40
CA LEU A 98 0.96 -3.90 -2.20
C LEU A 98 0.31 -3.18 -3.39
N THR A 99 -0.26 -1.99 -3.15
CA THR A 99 -0.86 -1.17 -4.21
C THR A 99 0.16 -0.79 -5.28
N GLY A 100 1.37 -0.40 -4.87
CA GLY A 100 2.46 -0.04 -5.77
C GLY A 100 2.94 -1.23 -6.62
N LEU A 101 3.03 -2.42 -6.04
CA LEU A 101 3.38 -3.64 -6.76
C LEU A 101 2.31 -4.00 -7.80
N ASP A 102 1.04 -3.89 -7.46
CA ASP A 102 -0.06 -4.12 -8.39
C ASP A 102 -0.08 -3.09 -9.53
N ALA A 103 0.19 -1.82 -9.23
CA ALA A 103 0.31 -0.77 -10.24
C ALA A 103 1.49 -1.05 -11.20
N ALA A 104 2.67 -1.39 -10.66
CA ALA A 104 3.83 -1.73 -11.46
C ALA A 104 3.57 -2.95 -12.36
N ARG A 105 2.87 -3.97 -11.84
CA ARG A 105 2.47 -5.14 -12.63
C ARG A 105 1.58 -4.77 -13.81
N ARG A 106 0.59 -3.88 -13.61
CA ARG A 106 -0.28 -3.40 -14.70
C ARG A 106 0.51 -2.67 -15.78
N MET A 107 1.40 -1.75 -15.39
CA MET A 107 2.22 -0.97 -16.33
C MET A 107 3.15 -1.86 -17.17
N LEU A 108 3.82 -2.82 -16.54
CA LEU A 108 4.72 -3.75 -17.24
C LEU A 108 3.97 -4.74 -18.16
N THR A 109 2.70 -5.02 -17.88
CA THR A 109 1.88 -5.90 -18.74
C THR A 109 1.34 -5.14 -19.96
N ASP A 110 1.05 -3.84 -19.83
CA ASP A 110 0.52 -2.99 -20.90
C ASP A 110 1.59 -2.70 -21.99
N ASP A 111 2.86 -2.55 -21.59
CA ASP A 111 4.00 -2.42 -22.53
C ASP A 111 4.31 -3.72 -23.31
N GLY A 112 3.78 -4.87 -22.88
CA GLY A 112 3.96 -6.17 -23.52
C GLY A 112 3.00 -6.46 -24.68
N TYR A 113 1.96 -5.62 -24.87
CA TYR A 113 0.88 -5.84 -25.84
C TYR A 113 0.93 -4.93 -27.07
N ARG A 114 2.12 -4.41 -27.39
CA ARG A 114 2.38 -3.77 -28.69
C ARG A 114 3.45 -4.56 -29.44
N VAL A 115 3.12 -5.78 -29.84
CA VAL A 115 3.79 -6.40 -30.99
C VAL A 115 3.33 -5.60 -32.21
N PRO A 116 4.21 -4.86 -32.91
CA PRO A 116 3.85 -4.33 -34.21
C PRO A 116 3.72 -5.53 -35.14
N GLU A 117 2.61 -5.66 -35.86
CA GLU A 117 2.51 -6.51 -37.05
C GLU A 117 3.52 -6.02 -38.10
N TYR A 118 4.80 -6.32 -37.90
CA TYR A 118 5.78 -6.23 -38.96
C TYR A 118 5.56 -7.42 -39.89
N GLY A 119 4.83 -7.13 -40.98
CA GLY A 119 5.20 -7.57 -42.32
C GLY A 119 5.52 -9.05 -42.49
N ARG A 120 4.49 -9.88 -42.58
CA ARG A 120 4.64 -11.19 -43.23
C ARG A 120 4.48 -11.04 -44.74
N SER A 121 5.48 -10.42 -45.37
CA SER A 121 5.68 -10.54 -46.82
C SER A 121 6.06 -11.99 -47.11
N ARG A 122 5.07 -12.80 -47.53
CA ARG A 122 5.31 -14.15 -48.04
C ARG A 122 4.91 -14.17 -49.52
N ASN A 123 5.82 -13.69 -50.35
CA ASN A 123 5.91 -14.13 -51.73
C ASN A 123 6.00 -15.66 -51.72
N ASN A 124 4.94 -16.36 -52.11
CA ASN A 124 5.10 -17.66 -52.72
C ASN A 124 3.99 -17.97 -53.72
N ARG A 125 4.39 -17.90 -54.98
CA ARG A 125 3.80 -18.50 -56.19
C ARG A 125 2.84 -19.66 -55.88
N ARG A 126 1.57 -19.48 -56.21
CA ARG A 126 0.69 -20.58 -56.62
C ARG A 126 0.03 -20.21 -57.93
N ALA A 127 0.57 -20.80 -58.99
CA ALA A 127 -0.09 -20.96 -60.27
C ALA A 127 -1.43 -21.67 -60.04
N LEU A 128 -2.51 -21.09 -60.57
CA LEU A 128 -3.68 -21.86 -60.97
C LEU A 128 -4.06 -21.39 -62.38
N ASN A 129 -3.69 -22.26 -63.32
CA ASN A 129 -4.23 -22.32 -64.67
C ASN A 129 -5.75 -22.51 -64.65
N ARG A 130 -6.38 -22.16 -65.80
CA ARG A 130 -7.68 -22.63 -66.34
C ARG A 130 -8.94 -21.91 -65.77
N VAL A 131 -9.97 -21.52 -66.54
CA VAL A 131 -10.54 -21.93 -67.85
C VAL A 131 -11.38 -20.77 -68.47
N SER A 132 -11.35 -20.69 -69.81
CA SER A 132 -12.29 -20.12 -70.82
C SER A 132 -12.69 -18.65 -70.80
#